data_AF-A0A3B0W0H9-F1
#
_entry.id   AF-A0A3B0W0H9-F1
#
_cell.length_a   1.000
_cell.length_b   1.000
_cell.length_c   1.000
_cell.angle_alpha   90.00
_cell.angle_beta   90.00
_cell.angle_gamma   90.00
#
_symmetry.space_group_name_H-M   'P 1'
#
loop_
_entity.id
_entity.type
_entity.pdbx_description
1 polymer ?
#
loop_
_entity_poly.entity_id
_entity_poly.type
_entity_poly.pdbx_seq_one_letter_code
_entity_poly.pdbx_strand_id
1 'polypeptide(L)' 'SCDILIDKQHWMPLYLEIHRDKELPNRAPKTGNAVRWIAMLRGFLGREGDGDPGITTLWRGWKRLNDISRGWVLAQST' A
#
# COMPACT_ATOMS: atom_id res chain seq x y z
N SER A 1 12.04 0.99 7.37
CA SER A 1 10.61 1.08 7.70
C SER A 1 9.93 1.93 6.63
N CYS A 2 8.70 1.63 6.20
CA CYS A 2 8.04 2.39 5.13
C CYS A 2 7.57 3.80 5.56
N ASP A 3 7.60 4.10 6.86
CA ASP A 3 7.25 5.41 7.48
C ASP A 3 7.97 6.61 6.85
N ILE A 4 9.13 6.35 6.26
CA ILE A 4 9.96 7.37 5.60
C ILE A 4 9.34 7.80 4.27
N LEU A 5 8.57 6.92 3.61
CA LEU A 5 7.93 7.19 2.33
C LEU A 5 6.45 7.49 2.44
N ILE A 6 5.74 6.79 3.33
CA ILE A 6 4.29 6.88 3.49
C ILE A 6 3.92 6.86 4.97
N ASP A 7 3.01 7.74 5.37
CA ASP A 7 2.55 7.85 6.75
C ASP A 7 1.60 6.69 7.15
N LYS A 8 1.18 6.67 8.42
CA LYS A 8 0.24 5.68 8.96
C LYS A 8 -1.11 5.66 8.25
N GLN A 9 -1.62 6.82 7.84
CA GLN A 9 -2.90 6.95 7.15
C GLN A 9 -2.86 6.34 5.75
N HIS A 10 -1.65 6.17 5.19
CA HIS A 10 -1.44 5.50 3.91
C HIS A 10 -1.12 4.02 4.06
N TRP A 11 -0.11 3.65 4.88
CA TRP A 11 0.34 2.25 4.90
C TRP A 11 -0.63 1.31 5.61
N MET A 12 -1.41 1.78 6.59
CA MET A 12 -2.39 0.94 7.29
C MET A 12 -3.52 0.48 6.35
N PRO A 13 -4.25 1.37 5.66
CA PRO A 13 -5.29 0.92 4.73
C PRO A 13 -4.71 0.20 3.50
N LEU A 14 -3.48 0.51 3.07
CA LEU A 14 -2.78 -0.29 2.07
C LEU A 14 -2.60 -1.73 2.53
N TYR A 15 -2.17 -1.94 3.77
CA TYR A 15 -1.97 -3.27 4.32
C TYR A 15 -3.28 -4.06 4.36
N LEU A 16 -4.36 -3.43 4.82
CA LEU A 16 -5.70 -4.04 4.89
C LEU A 16 -6.26 -4.39 3.50
N GLU A 17 -6.06 -3.54 2.50
CA GLU A 17 -6.51 -3.82 1.13
C GLU A 17 -5.82 -5.06 0.54
N ILE A 18 -4.52 -5.23 0.82
CA ILE A 18 -3.71 -6.35 0.32
C ILE A 18 -3.94 -7.63 1.11
N HIS A 19 -4.04 -7.54 2.43
CA HIS A 19 -4.05 -8.68 3.34
C HIS A 19 -5.44 -8.91 3.96
N ARG A 20 -6.51 -8.57 3.22
CA ARG A 20 -7.93 -8.73 3.59
C ARG A 20 -8.13 -9.75 4.72
N ASP A 21 -8.71 -9.27 5.83
CA ASP A 21 -9.02 -10.06 7.04
C ASP A 21 -7.85 -10.34 8.00
N LYS A 22 -6.68 -9.71 7.81
CA LYS A 22 -5.57 -9.77 8.78
C LYS A 22 -5.50 -8.53 9.68
N GLU A 23 -5.13 -8.76 10.93
CA GLU A 23 -4.86 -7.69 11.89
C GLU A 23 -3.72 -6.77 11.42
N LEU A 24 -3.86 -5.48 11.71
CA LEU A 24 -2.84 -4.49 11.41
C LEU A 24 -1.56 -4.79 12.22
N PRO A 25 -0.38 -4.78 11.59
CA PRO A 25 0.86 -4.98 12.30
C PRO A 25 1.18 -3.77 13.19
N ASN A 26 1.73 -4.02 14.38
CA ASN A 26 2.16 -2.96 15.30
C ASN A 26 3.32 -2.11 14.78
N ARG A 27 4.06 -2.63 13.79
CA ARG A 27 5.19 -1.94 13.15
C ARG A 27 4.93 -1.86 11.66
N ALA A 28 5.36 -0.74 11.09
CA ALA A 28 5.22 -0.55 9.67
C ALA A 28 6.05 -1.55 8.87
N PRO A 29 5.57 -1.94 7.69
CA PRO A 29 6.25 -2.87 6.81
C PRO A 29 7.58 -2.31 6.31
N LYS A 30 8.40 -3.19 5.73
CA LYS A 30 9.61 -2.77 5.01
C LYS A 30 9.23 -1.94 3.78
N THR A 31 10.05 -0.95 3.48
CA THR A 31 9.88 -0.03 2.34
C THR A 31 9.67 -0.76 1.01
N GLY A 32 10.48 -1.79 0.72
CA GLY A 32 10.33 -2.59 -0.50
C GLY A 32 9.00 -3.33 -0.60
N ASN A 33 8.45 -3.81 0.52
CA ASN A 33 7.14 -4.46 0.55
C ASN A 33 6.03 -3.44 0.26
N ALA A 34 6.10 -2.25 0.86
CA ALA A 34 5.14 -1.19 0.61
C ALA A 34 5.12 -0.77 -0.87
N VAL A 35 6.30 -0.61 -1.51
CA VAL A 35 6.41 -0.29 -2.93
C VAL A 35 5.76 -1.36 -3.80
N ARG A 36 6.01 -2.64 -3.50
CA ARG A 36 5.37 -3.77 -4.20
C ARG A 36 3.86 -3.76 -4.03
N TRP A 37 3.37 -3.59 -2.80
CA TRP A 37 1.94 -3.52 -2.50
C TRP A 37 1.23 -2.38 -3.22
N ILE A 38 1.85 -1.20 -3.29
CA ILE A 38 1.33 -0.07 -4.07
C ILE A 38 1.14 -0.47 -5.52
N ALA A 39 2.13 -1.13 -6.13
CA ALA A 39 2.02 -1.62 -7.50
C ALA A 39 0.93 -2.70 -7.65
N MET A 40 0.75 -3.57 -6.65
CA MET A 40 -0.29 -4.63 -6.66
C MET A 40 -1.70 -4.06 -6.74
N LEU A 41 -1.95 -2.84 -6.23
CA LEU A 41 -3.23 -2.15 -6.39
C LEU A 41 -3.65 -1.94 -7.85
N ARG A 42 -2.72 -2.03 -8.81
CA ARG A 42 -2.99 -1.89 -10.25
C ARG A 42 -2.46 -3.05 -11.07
N GLY A 43 -2.61 -4.26 -10.53
CA GLY A 43 -2.43 -5.50 -11.29
C GLY A 43 -1.00 -6.01 -11.37
N PHE A 44 -0.06 -5.44 -10.60
CA PHE A 44 1.22 -6.10 -10.36
C PHE A 44 0.98 -7.36 -9.54
N LEU A 45 1.49 -8.51 -9.99
CA LEU A 45 1.24 -9.79 -9.32
C LEU A 45 2.17 -9.99 -8.12
N GLY A 46 3.38 -9.41 -8.17
CA GLY A 46 4.33 -9.46 -7.05
C GLY A 46 4.84 -10.87 -6.75
N ARG A 47 4.95 -11.73 -7.77
CA ARG A 47 5.47 -13.09 -7.62
C ARG A 47 6.97 -13.06 -7.36
N GLU A 48 7.47 -14.14 -6.77
CA GLU A 48 8.90 -14.33 -6.62
C GLU A 48 9.56 -14.40 -8.02
N GLY A 49 10.52 -13.53 -8.28
CA GLY A 49 11.20 -13.43 -9.58
C GLY A 49 10.64 -12.41 -10.58
N ASP A 50 9.49 -11.75 -10.31
CA ASP A 50 8.91 -10.72 -11.20
C ASP A 50 9.79 -9.45 -11.36
N GLY A 51 10.84 -9.32 -10.54
CA GLY A 51 11.65 -8.11 -10.47
C GLY A 51 10.90 -6.97 -9.77
N ASP A 52 11.24 -5.73 -10.13
CA ASP A 52 10.66 -4.53 -9.55
C ASP A 52 9.55 -3.95 -10.44
N PRO A 53 8.50 -3.36 -9.84
CA PRO A 53 7.41 -2.79 -10.62
C PRO A 53 7.88 -1.59 -11.45
N GLY A 54 7.41 -1.53 -12.70
CA GLY A 54 7.65 -0.38 -13.58
C GLY A 54 7.04 0.92 -13.04
N ILE A 55 7.65 2.06 -13.42
CA ILE A 55 7.28 3.39 -12.92
C ILE A 55 5.81 3.76 -13.18
N THR A 56 5.27 3.39 -14.34
CA THR A 56 3.85 3.65 -14.67
C THR A 56 2.89 2.85 -13.78
N THR A 57 3.23 1.60 -13.48
CA THR A 57 2.43 0.75 -12.58
C THR A 57 2.46 1.32 -11.17
N LEU A 58 3.64 1.73 -10.71
CA LEU A 58 3.80 2.36 -9.39
C LEU A 58 2.98 3.64 -9.27
N TRP A 59 3.05 4.55 -10.25
CA TRP A 59 2.26 5.80 -10.23
C TRP A 59 0.76 5.57 -10.22
N ARG A 60 0.26 4.59 -10.99
CA ARG A 60 -1.16 4.24 -11.00
C ARG A 60 -1.58 3.64 -9.65
N GLY A 61 -0.72 2.81 -9.06
CA GLY A 61 -0.88 2.28 -7.71
C GLY A 61 -0.95 3.37 -6.66
N TRP A 62 -0.05 4.34 -6.74
CA TRP A 62 0.02 5.49 -5.83
C TRP A 62 -1.26 6.31 -5.87
N LYS A 63 -1.79 6.60 -7.08
CA LYS A 63 -3.08 7.30 -7.21
C LYS A 63 -4.21 6.54 -6.50
N ARG A 64 -4.28 5.22 -6.68
CA ARG A 64 -5.28 4.37 -5.99
C ARG A 64 -5.10 4.38 -4.48
N LEU A 65 -3.86 4.37 -3.99
CA LEU A 65 -3.57 4.46 -2.56
C LEU A 65 -4.09 5.77 -1.95
N ASN A 66 -3.95 6.90 -2.63
CA ASN A 66 -4.48 8.17 -2.14
C ASN A 66 -6.01 8.14 -1.99
N ASP A 67 -6.71 7.56 -2.97
CA ASP A 67 -8.18 7.41 -2.91
C ASP A 67 -8.60 6.56 -1.70
N ILE A 68 -7.90 5.44 -1.47
CA ILE A 68 -8.13 4.54 -0.33
C ILE A 68 -7.85 5.27 0.99
N SER A 69 -6.72 5.98 1.08
CA SER A 69 -6.30 6.71 2.28
C SER A 69 -7.29 7.81 2.63
N ARG A 70 -7.85 8.49 1.61
CA ARG A 70 -8.93 9.47 1.81
C ARG A 70 -10.17 8.82 2.42
N GLY A 71 -10.61 7.67 1.90
CA GLY A 71 -11.73 6.92 2.47
C GLY A 71 -11.49 6.49 3.91
N TRP A 72 -10.28 6.00 4.21
CA TRP A 72 -9.84 5.63 5.55
C TRP A 72 -9.92 6.78 6.54
N VAL A 73 -9.44 7.97 6.17
CA VAL A 73 -9.51 9.17 7.02
C VAL A 73 -10.96 9.59 7.24
N LEU A 74 -11.79 9.59 6.21
CA LEU A 74 -13.21 9.95 6.33
C LEU A 74 -13.97 9.00 7.28
N ALA A 75 -13.73 7.69 7.16
CA ALA A 75 -14.37 6.68 7.99
C ALA A 75 -14.02 6.80 9.49
N GLN A 76 -12.86 7.35 9.83
CA GLN A 76 -12.46 7.59 11.23
C GLN A 76 -12.96 8.92 11.78
N SER A 77 -13.38 9.84 10.91
CA SER A 77 -13.89 11.16 11.31
C SER A 77 -15.39 11.17 11.62
N THR A 78 -16.05 10.01 11.49
CA THR A 78 -17.47 9.80 11.80
C THR A 78 -17.59 8.93 13.05
#